data_AF-A0A7V9UUJ8-F1
#
_entry.id   AF-A0A7V9UUJ8-F1
#
_cell.length_a   1.000
_cell.length_b   1.000
_cell.length_c   1.000
_cell.angle_alpha   90.00
_cell.angle_beta   90.00
_cell.angle_gamma   90.00
#
_symmetry.space_group_name_H-M   'P 1'
#
loop_
_entity.id
_entity.type
_entity.pdbx_description
1 polymer ?
#
loop_
_entity_poly.entity_id
_entity_poly.type
_entity_poly.pdbx_seq_one_letter_code
_entity_poly.pdbx_strand_id
1 'polypeptide(L)'
;MQSKILKRITVLIFVCVFTLLGFYLSLIVSATKLTYSERKTVEPAIAVIKQKGFSDEAFLLEYVTAFRSNDNWLNASVEKENAYAATNFPFEIMTLYPDFFTTPVDDTERAAILLHEAKHLQGADEKEAYEYVWKHRRQLGWIKETHSGSIIWQNVRKQTKEYAPHLFVCDANQYGDCTE
;
A
#
# COMPACT_ATOMS: atom_id res chain seq x y z
N MET A 1 4.59 37.36 31.72
CA MET A 1 3.54 36.40 31.33
C MET A 1 3.91 35.61 30.07
N GLN A 2 4.38 36.27 28.99
CA GLN A 2 4.82 35.65 27.72
C GLN A 2 5.89 34.54 27.88
N SER A 3 6.91 34.73 28.72
CA SER A 3 7.97 33.71 28.94
C SER A 3 7.45 32.37 29.49
N LYS A 4 6.41 32.38 30.33
CA LYS A 4 5.80 31.15 30.87
C LYS A 4 4.99 30.40 29.80
N ILE A 5 4.32 31.13 28.91
CA ILE A 5 3.57 30.55 27.79
C ILE A 5 4.54 29.93 26.78
N LEU A 6 5.61 30.65 26.42
CA LEU A 6 6.64 30.14 25.51
C LEU A 6 7.29 28.85 26.02
N LYS A 7 7.68 28.81 27.30
CA LYS A 7 8.22 27.58 27.92
C LYS A 7 7.24 26.40 27.83
N ARG A 8 5.95 26.63 28.07
CA ARG A 8 4.92 25.58 27.97
C ARG A 8 4.76 25.08 26.53
N ILE A 9 4.72 25.98 25.55
CA ILE A 9 4.66 25.61 24.13
C ILE A 9 5.89 24.80 23.73
N THR A 10 7.09 25.25 24.12
CA THR A 10 8.33 24.52 23.83
C THR A 10 8.31 23.12 24.45
N VAL A 11 7.88 22.99 25.71
CA VAL A 11 7.77 21.68 26.37
C VAL A 11 6.75 20.79 25.65
N LEU A 12 5.58 21.33 25.26
CA LEU A 12 4.57 20.57 24.52
C LEU A 12 5.10 20.07 23.17
N ILE A 13 5.73 20.94 22.38
CA ILE A 13 6.34 20.57 21.10
C ILE A 13 7.39 19.48 21.32
N PHE A 14 8.25 19.64 22.33
CA PHE A 14 9.30 18.67 22.63
C PHE A 14 8.70 17.31 23.00
N VAL A 15 7.70 17.28 23.88
CA VAL A 15 7.00 16.02 24.24
C VAL A 15 6.39 15.38 22.99
N CYS A 16 5.67 16.14 22.16
CA CYS A 16 5.08 15.63 20.93
C CYS A 16 6.14 15.02 19.98
N VAL A 17 7.25 15.74 19.74
CA VAL A 17 8.32 15.27 18.86
C VAL A 17 8.96 13.98 19.39
N PHE A 18 9.29 13.93 20.68
CA PHE A 18 9.91 12.73 21.26
C PHE A 18 8.96 11.54 21.33
N THR A 19 7.67 11.78 21.57
CA THR A 19 6.64 10.72 21.50
C THR A 19 6.51 10.17 20.08
N LEU A 20 6.41 11.04 19.07
CA LEU A 20 6.32 10.62 17.66
C LEU A 20 7.57 9.85 17.22
N LEU A 21 8.76 10.36 17.57
CA LEU A 21 10.02 9.71 17.24
C LEU A 21 10.17 8.35 17.95
N GLY A 22 9.83 8.29 19.24
CA GLY A 22 9.85 7.05 20.00
C GLY A 22 8.90 6.00 19.43
N PHE A 23 7.70 6.43 19.03
CA PHE A 23 6.73 5.55 18.39
C PHE A 23 7.23 5.07 17.03
N TYR A 24 7.70 5.97 16.16
CA TYR A 24 8.28 5.61 14.86
C TYR A 24 9.42 4.59 14.98
N LEU A 25 10.38 4.84 15.88
CA LEU A 25 11.48 3.91 16.14
C LEU A 25 10.97 2.56 16.66
N SER A 26 9.91 2.55 17.48
CA SER A 26 9.31 1.30 17.93
C SER A 26 8.73 0.48 16.77
N LEU A 27 8.17 1.12 15.74
CA LEU A 27 7.63 0.43 14.57
C LEU A 27 8.73 -0.21 13.70
N ILE A 28 9.88 0.47 13.58
CA ILE A 28 10.99 0.00 12.74
C ILE A 28 11.83 -1.06 13.46
N VAL A 29 12.22 -0.81 14.71
CA VAL A 29 13.16 -1.68 15.44
C VAL A 29 12.53 -3.03 15.78
N SER A 30 11.21 -3.09 15.96
CA SER A 30 10.50 -4.33 16.27
C SER A 30 10.14 -5.17 15.04
N ALA A 31 10.56 -4.76 13.84
CA ALA A 31 10.27 -5.49 12.60
C ALA A 31 11.53 -5.81 11.80
N THR A 32 11.43 -6.85 10.97
CA THR A 32 12.53 -7.35 10.14
C THR A 32 12.54 -6.61 8.82
N LYS A 33 13.70 -6.06 8.43
CA LYS A 33 13.87 -5.47 7.10
C LYS A 33 13.78 -6.56 6.03
N LEU A 34 13.45 -6.15 4.80
CA LEU A 34 13.56 -7.06 3.66
C LEU A 34 15.00 -7.55 3.49
N THR A 35 15.14 -8.83 3.17
CA THR A 35 16.36 -9.43 2.67
C THR A 35 16.71 -8.88 1.29
N TYR A 36 17.97 -9.07 0.88
CA TYR A 36 18.41 -8.64 -0.45
C TYR A 36 17.63 -9.32 -1.58
N SER A 37 17.29 -10.60 -1.42
CA SER A 37 16.48 -11.34 -2.40
C SER A 37 15.06 -10.82 -2.49
N GLU A 38 14.41 -10.54 -1.35
CA GLU A 38 13.08 -9.93 -1.33
C GLU A 38 13.10 -8.55 -1.98
N ARG A 39 14.13 -7.73 -1.68
CA ARG A 39 14.26 -6.41 -2.30
C ARG A 39 14.38 -6.50 -3.82
N LYS A 40 15.14 -7.48 -4.33
CA LYS A 40 15.25 -7.76 -5.77
C LYS A 40 13.92 -8.19 -6.42
N THR A 41 12.96 -8.70 -5.66
CA THR A 41 11.61 -9.01 -6.16
C THR A 41 10.72 -7.77 -6.18
N VAL A 42 10.93 -6.81 -5.26
CA VAL A 42 10.14 -5.57 -5.18
C VAL A 42 10.53 -4.57 -6.28
N GLU A 43 11.82 -4.43 -6.56
CA GLU A 43 12.34 -3.44 -7.50
C GLU A 43 11.74 -3.54 -8.93
N PRO A 44 11.61 -4.74 -9.54
CA PRO A 44 10.93 -4.89 -10.83
C PRO A 44 9.47 -4.44 -10.82
N ALA A 45 8.73 -4.72 -9.74
CA ALA A 45 7.34 -4.29 -9.61
C ALA A 45 7.23 -2.75 -9.53
N ILE A 46 8.12 -2.09 -8.79
CA ILE A 46 8.21 -0.61 -8.78
C ILE A 46 8.57 -0.08 -10.17
N ALA A 47 9.46 -0.76 -10.89
CA ALA A 47 9.82 -0.39 -12.25
C ALA A 47 8.62 -0.48 -13.21
N VAL A 48 7.74 -1.48 -13.07
CA VAL A 48 6.47 -1.57 -13.82
C VAL A 48 5.60 -0.34 -13.54
N ILE A 49 5.37 0.00 -12.26
CA ILE A 49 4.59 1.19 -11.86
C ILE A 49 5.14 2.46 -12.54
N LYS A 50 6.45 2.67 -12.46
CA LYS A 50 7.13 3.82 -13.08
C LYS A 50 6.99 3.85 -14.60
N GLN A 51 7.23 2.72 -15.27
CA GLN A 51 7.13 2.60 -16.73
C GLN A 51 5.71 2.82 -17.25
N LYS A 52 4.69 2.49 -16.45
CA LYS A 52 3.28 2.70 -16.78
C LYS A 52 2.78 4.11 -16.47
N GLY A 53 3.63 5.01 -15.98
CA GLY A 53 3.34 6.44 -15.83
C GLY A 53 2.87 6.85 -14.43
N PHE A 54 2.88 5.95 -13.44
CA PHE A 54 2.52 6.24 -12.05
C PHE A 54 3.74 6.79 -11.29
N SER A 55 4.22 7.95 -11.73
CA SER A 55 5.52 8.50 -11.28
C SER A 55 5.54 8.86 -9.80
N ASP A 56 4.42 9.36 -9.26
CA ASP A 56 4.32 9.78 -7.87
C ASP A 56 4.30 8.55 -6.94
N GLU A 57 3.52 7.52 -7.29
CA GLU A 57 3.49 6.25 -6.56
C GLU A 57 4.84 5.54 -6.62
N ALA A 58 5.47 5.50 -7.79
CA ALA A 58 6.83 4.96 -7.94
C ALA A 58 7.84 5.75 -7.09
N PHE A 59 7.75 7.08 -7.04
CA PHE A 59 8.63 7.91 -6.22
C PHE A 59 8.50 7.58 -4.73
N LEU A 60 7.27 7.47 -4.23
CA LEU A 60 7.01 7.10 -2.84
C LEU A 60 7.62 5.73 -2.52
N LEU A 61 7.34 4.73 -3.36
CA LEU A 61 7.84 3.36 -3.18
C LEU A 61 9.38 3.27 -3.31
N GLU A 62 9.99 4.05 -4.20
CA GLU A 62 11.42 3.96 -4.49
C GLU A 62 12.26 4.68 -3.43
N TYR A 63 11.81 5.86 -2.98
CA TYR A 63 12.65 6.79 -2.21
C TYR A 63 12.15 7.12 -0.80
N VAL A 64 10.87 6.92 -0.52
CA VAL A 64 10.26 7.33 0.75
C VAL A 64 9.97 6.12 1.64
N THR A 65 9.48 5.04 1.05
CA THR A 65 8.98 3.89 1.80
C THR A 65 10.08 3.05 2.44
N ALA A 66 9.96 2.82 3.75
CA ALA A 66 10.72 1.81 4.47
C ALA A 66 10.01 0.46 4.43
N PHE A 67 10.60 -0.54 3.75
CA PHE A 67 10.00 -1.86 3.64
C PHE A 67 10.47 -2.84 4.72
N ARG A 68 9.55 -3.71 5.14
CA ARG A 68 9.77 -4.78 6.12
C ARG A 68 8.99 -6.04 5.76
N SER A 69 9.42 -7.19 6.25
CA SER A 69 8.82 -8.50 5.93
C SER A 69 7.80 -8.99 6.97
N ASN A 70 7.69 -8.32 8.11
CA ASN A 70 6.71 -8.66 9.13
C ASN A 70 6.21 -7.43 9.89
N ASP A 71 5.07 -7.60 10.53
CA ASP A 71 4.49 -6.58 11.38
C ASP A 71 5.33 -6.27 12.61
N ASN A 72 5.23 -5.01 13.05
CA ASN A 72 5.63 -4.65 14.40
C ASN A 72 4.64 -5.26 15.41
N TRP A 73 5.03 -5.21 16.68
CA TRP A 73 4.23 -5.73 17.79
C TRP A 73 2.79 -5.20 17.86
N LEU A 74 2.55 -3.93 17.51
CA LEU A 74 1.22 -3.31 17.55
C LEU A 74 0.36 -3.75 16.37
N ASN A 75 0.92 -3.80 15.17
CA ASN A 75 0.21 -4.27 13.99
C ASN A 75 -0.09 -5.77 14.05
N ALA A 76 0.73 -6.55 14.76
CA ALA A 76 0.55 -7.99 14.92
C ALA A 76 -0.70 -8.32 15.78
N SER A 77 -1.25 -7.37 16.54
CA SER A 77 -2.47 -7.58 17.32
C SER A 77 -3.76 -7.36 16.53
N VAL A 78 -3.67 -7.04 15.24
CA VAL A 78 -4.82 -6.82 14.36
C VAL A 78 -4.83 -7.92 13.30
N GLU A 79 -5.93 -8.66 13.22
CA GLU A 79 -6.14 -9.66 12.17
C GLU A 79 -6.20 -9.00 10.80
N LYS A 80 -5.57 -9.65 9.82
CA LYS A 80 -5.50 -9.18 8.44
C LYS A 80 -6.05 -10.26 7.54
N GLU A 81 -7.19 -10.01 6.91
CA GLU A 81 -7.78 -10.94 5.96
C GLU A 81 -7.21 -10.66 4.55
N ASN A 82 -6.59 -11.68 3.93
CA ASN A 82 -6.07 -11.63 2.55
C ASN A 82 -5.11 -10.46 2.25
N ALA A 83 -4.28 -10.05 3.22
CA ALA A 83 -3.32 -8.97 3.04
C ALA A 83 -2.01 -9.48 2.42
N TYR A 84 -1.66 -8.96 1.24
CA TYR A 84 -0.34 -9.18 0.63
C TYR A 84 0.67 -8.14 1.10
N ALA A 85 0.20 -6.94 1.39
CA ALA A 85 0.99 -5.86 1.97
C ALA A 85 0.11 -5.05 2.93
N ALA A 86 0.74 -4.16 3.70
CA ALA A 86 0.04 -3.19 4.53
C ALA A 86 0.90 -1.94 4.76
N THR A 87 0.27 -0.78 4.70
CA THR A 87 0.92 0.51 4.90
C THR A 87 0.60 1.11 6.26
N ASN A 88 1.63 1.53 6.99
CA ASN A 88 1.49 2.34 8.20
C ASN A 88 1.55 3.83 7.85
N PHE A 89 0.45 4.40 7.41
CA PHE A 89 0.30 5.85 7.30
C PHE A 89 0.20 6.48 8.71
N PRO A 90 0.84 7.63 9.00
CA PRO A 90 1.67 8.49 8.13
C PRO A 90 3.18 8.28 8.37
N PHE A 91 3.63 7.04 8.54
CA PHE A 91 5.04 6.73 8.88
C PHE A 91 5.83 6.16 7.71
N GLU A 92 5.23 6.11 6.51
CA GLU A 92 5.87 5.65 5.28
C GLU A 92 6.55 4.28 5.41
N ILE A 93 5.98 3.41 6.25
CA ILE A 93 6.44 2.03 6.44
C ILE A 93 5.45 1.11 5.75
N MET A 94 5.99 0.18 4.94
CA MET A 94 5.20 -0.85 4.27
C MET A 94 5.65 -2.24 4.69
N THR A 95 4.73 -3.03 5.22
CA THR A 95 4.93 -4.46 5.45
C THR A 95 4.59 -5.21 4.16
N LEU A 96 5.51 -6.05 3.68
CA LEU A 96 5.23 -7.02 2.62
C LEU A 96 5.19 -8.42 3.24
N TYR A 97 4.05 -9.10 3.11
CA TYR A 97 3.86 -10.43 3.68
C TYR A 97 4.47 -11.51 2.80
N PRO A 98 4.72 -12.73 3.32
CA PRO A 98 5.26 -13.83 2.53
C PRO A 98 4.52 -14.06 1.20
N ASP A 99 3.19 -13.94 1.22
CA ASP A 99 2.33 -14.14 0.05
C ASP A 99 2.56 -13.11 -1.05
N PHE A 100 3.08 -11.92 -0.76
CA PHE A 100 3.50 -10.94 -1.77
C PHE A 100 4.62 -11.49 -2.67
N PHE A 101 5.50 -12.31 -2.11
CA PHE A 101 6.65 -12.83 -2.85
C PHE A 101 6.26 -14.07 -3.67
N THR A 102 5.37 -14.91 -3.15
CA THR A 102 5.07 -16.24 -3.67
C THR A 102 3.78 -16.33 -4.49
N THR A 103 2.78 -15.47 -4.23
CA THR A 103 1.45 -15.59 -4.83
C THR A 103 1.30 -14.88 -6.18
N PRO A 104 1.82 -13.65 -6.39
CA PRO A 104 1.74 -12.97 -7.68
C PRO A 104 2.35 -13.78 -8.82
N VAL A 105 1.61 -13.89 -9.92
CA VAL A 105 2.05 -14.64 -11.10
C VAL A 105 3.18 -13.93 -11.85
N ASP A 106 3.26 -12.61 -11.73
CA ASP A 106 4.27 -11.76 -12.36
C ASP A 106 4.48 -10.44 -11.60
N ASP A 107 5.36 -9.58 -12.14
CA ASP A 107 5.66 -8.27 -11.56
C ASP A 107 4.54 -7.26 -11.78
N THR A 108 3.62 -7.51 -12.73
CA THR A 108 2.43 -6.69 -12.95
C THR A 108 1.45 -6.84 -11.78
N GLU A 109 1.27 -8.05 -11.26
CA GLU A 109 0.47 -8.29 -10.08
C GLU A 109 1.10 -7.74 -8.80
N ARG A 110 2.41 -7.91 -8.63
CA ARG A 110 3.14 -7.24 -7.55
C ARG A 110 2.96 -5.74 -7.64
N ALA A 111 3.03 -5.18 -8.84
CA ALA A 111 2.81 -3.76 -9.08
C ALA A 111 1.38 -3.33 -8.73
N ALA A 112 0.36 -4.16 -8.99
CA ALA A 112 -1.02 -3.85 -8.62
C ALA A 112 -1.19 -3.76 -7.10
N ILE A 113 -0.57 -4.67 -6.35
CA ILE A 113 -0.54 -4.64 -4.87
C ILE A 113 0.20 -3.40 -4.39
N LEU A 114 1.41 -3.14 -4.88
CA LEU A 114 2.18 -1.96 -4.47
C LEU A 114 1.50 -0.65 -4.84
N LEU A 115 0.76 -0.60 -5.95
CA LEU A 115 0.00 0.58 -6.36
C LEU A 115 -1.16 0.87 -5.40
N HIS A 116 -1.84 -0.17 -4.91
CA HIS A 116 -2.85 -0.04 -3.86
C HIS A 116 -2.23 0.58 -2.60
N GLU A 117 -1.14 0.00 -2.10
CA GLU A 117 -0.45 0.48 -0.91
C GLU A 117 0.14 1.89 -1.06
N ALA A 118 0.58 2.25 -2.27
CA ALA A 118 1.04 3.60 -2.55
C ALA A 118 -0.06 4.65 -2.39
N LYS A 119 -1.34 4.28 -2.59
CA LYS A 119 -2.46 5.18 -2.29
C LYS A 119 -2.63 5.38 -0.79
N HIS A 120 -2.42 4.36 0.03
CA HIS A 120 -2.41 4.52 1.49
C HIS A 120 -1.25 5.40 1.97
N LEU A 121 -0.08 5.36 1.33
CA LEU A 121 1.01 6.30 1.62
C LEU A 121 0.60 7.76 1.36
N GLN A 122 -0.34 8.00 0.45
CA GLN A 122 -0.90 9.32 0.15
C GLN A 122 -2.10 9.69 1.04
N GLY A 123 -2.46 8.83 2.01
CA GLY A 123 -3.57 9.05 2.93
C GLY A 123 -4.94 8.63 2.38
N ALA A 124 -4.98 7.89 1.26
CA ALA A 124 -6.22 7.35 0.72
C ALA A 124 -6.80 6.25 1.63
N ASP A 125 -8.13 6.16 1.69
CA ASP A 125 -8.81 5.04 2.35
C ASP A 125 -8.88 3.78 1.45
N GLU A 126 -9.39 2.67 1.99
CA GLU A 126 -9.53 1.40 1.27
C GLU A 126 -10.33 1.57 -0.03
N LYS A 127 -11.43 2.32 0.02
CA LYS A 127 -12.30 2.52 -1.14
C LYS A 127 -11.55 3.26 -2.24
N GLU A 128 -10.90 4.37 -1.90
CA GLU A 128 -10.11 5.15 -2.85
C GLU A 128 -8.96 4.32 -3.45
N ALA A 129 -8.28 3.51 -2.64
CA ALA A 129 -7.20 2.64 -3.10
C ALA A 129 -7.69 1.55 -4.07
N TYR A 130 -8.76 0.82 -3.73
CA TYR A 130 -9.35 -0.18 -4.63
C TYR A 130 -9.88 0.44 -5.92
N GLU A 131 -10.62 1.55 -5.82
CA GLU A 131 -11.13 2.25 -6.99
C GLU A 131 -10.01 2.67 -7.93
N TYR A 132 -8.93 3.22 -7.38
CA TYR A 132 -7.82 3.73 -8.15
C TYR A 132 -7.12 2.61 -8.93
N VAL A 133 -6.75 1.52 -8.26
CA VAL A 133 -6.12 0.37 -8.92
C VAL A 133 -7.05 -0.21 -9.98
N TRP A 134 -8.35 -0.36 -9.68
CA TRP A 134 -9.29 -0.94 -10.63
C TRP A 134 -9.49 -0.09 -11.88
N LYS A 135 -9.62 1.23 -11.73
CA LYS A 135 -9.76 2.18 -12.84
C LYS A 135 -8.51 2.17 -13.75
N HIS A 136 -7.32 2.01 -13.16
CA HIS A 136 -6.05 2.09 -13.88
C HIS A 136 -5.43 0.74 -14.25
N ARG A 137 -6.08 -0.39 -13.93
CA ARG A 137 -5.56 -1.75 -14.19
C ARG A 137 -5.10 -1.98 -15.64
N ARG A 138 -5.84 -1.44 -16.61
CA ARG A 138 -5.47 -1.50 -18.04
C ARG A 138 -4.18 -0.73 -18.36
N GLN A 139 -4.02 0.46 -17.79
CA GLN A 139 -2.78 1.24 -17.92
C GLN A 139 -1.60 0.48 -17.31
N LEU A 140 -1.81 -0.16 -16.15
CA LEU A 140 -0.80 -0.99 -15.51
C LEU A 140 -0.43 -2.24 -16.34
N GLY A 141 -1.30 -2.67 -17.25
CA GLY A 141 -1.18 -3.96 -17.96
C GLY A 141 -1.77 -5.13 -17.18
N TRP A 142 -2.40 -4.85 -16.03
CA TRP A 142 -3.10 -5.81 -15.21
C TRP A 142 -4.53 -5.99 -15.75
N ILE A 143 -4.67 -6.90 -16.71
CA ILE A 143 -5.93 -7.12 -17.45
C ILE A 143 -6.50 -8.52 -17.26
N LYS A 144 -7.80 -8.65 -17.51
CA LYS A 144 -8.59 -9.87 -17.29
C LYS A 144 -8.06 -11.03 -18.12
N GLU A 145 -7.68 -10.76 -19.37
CA GLU A 145 -7.23 -11.73 -20.35
C GLU A 145 -5.99 -12.50 -19.89
N THR A 146 -5.12 -11.86 -19.11
CA THR A 146 -3.86 -12.46 -18.65
C THR A 146 -3.86 -12.82 -17.17
N HIS A 147 -4.66 -12.15 -16.33
CA HIS A 147 -4.60 -12.31 -14.86
C HIS A 147 -5.87 -12.85 -14.21
N SER A 148 -7.00 -13.00 -14.93
CA SER A 148 -8.28 -13.40 -14.28
C SER A 148 -8.26 -14.76 -13.58
N GLY A 149 -7.32 -15.63 -13.95
CA GLY A 149 -7.11 -16.92 -13.29
C GLY A 149 -6.35 -16.85 -11.96
N SER A 150 -5.72 -15.72 -11.63
CA SER A 150 -4.96 -15.58 -10.39
C SER A 150 -5.86 -15.33 -9.18
N ILE A 151 -5.40 -15.77 -8.01
CA ILE A 151 -6.10 -15.53 -6.75
C ILE A 151 -6.12 -14.04 -6.37
N ILE A 152 -5.06 -13.28 -6.70
CA ILE A 152 -4.98 -11.85 -6.42
C ILE A 152 -6.02 -11.09 -7.23
N TRP A 153 -6.15 -11.39 -8.53
CA TRP A 153 -7.20 -10.79 -9.35
C TRP A 153 -8.58 -11.05 -8.77
N GLN A 154 -8.86 -12.29 -8.38
CA GLN A 154 -10.16 -12.68 -7.83
C GLN A 154 -10.45 -11.97 -6.50
N ASN A 155 -9.47 -11.93 -5.60
CA ASN A 155 -9.58 -11.28 -4.29
C ASN A 155 -9.78 -9.77 -4.45
N VAL A 156 -8.93 -9.09 -5.22
CA VAL A 156 -9.04 -7.65 -5.45
C VAL A 156 -10.33 -7.32 -6.17
N ARG A 157 -10.79 -8.13 -7.14
CA ARG A 157 -12.09 -7.92 -7.79
C ARG A 157 -13.24 -8.02 -6.78
N LYS A 158 -13.21 -9.01 -5.89
CA LYS A 158 -14.22 -9.18 -4.83
C LYS A 158 -14.22 -7.97 -3.90
N GLN A 159 -13.06 -7.58 -3.38
CA GLN A 159 -12.91 -6.42 -2.48
C GLN A 159 -13.31 -5.11 -3.17
N THR A 160 -12.92 -4.91 -4.44
CA THR A 160 -13.33 -3.73 -5.20
C THR A 160 -14.85 -3.67 -5.38
N LYS A 161 -15.54 -4.80 -5.52
CA LYS A 161 -17.02 -4.80 -5.55
C LYS A 161 -17.64 -4.43 -4.21
N GLU A 162 -17.01 -4.83 -3.11
CA GLU A 162 -17.47 -4.50 -1.76
C GLU A 162 -17.29 -3.02 -1.45
N TYR A 163 -16.12 -2.45 -1.77
CA TYR A 163 -15.81 -1.04 -1.49
C TYR A 163 -16.32 -0.05 -2.56
N ALA A 164 -16.37 -0.48 -3.83
CA ALA A 164 -16.68 0.36 -4.99
C ALA A 164 -17.63 -0.33 -6.01
N PRO A 165 -18.84 -0.74 -5.59
CA PRO A 165 -19.78 -1.50 -6.42
C PRO A 165 -20.18 -0.78 -7.72
N HIS A 166 -20.21 0.55 -7.71
CA HIS A 166 -20.60 1.38 -8.86
C HIS A 166 -19.70 1.17 -10.10
N LEU A 167 -18.48 0.66 -9.95
CA LEU A 167 -17.59 0.33 -11.06
C LEU A 167 -18.03 -0.91 -11.87
N PHE A 168 -18.99 -1.66 -11.35
CA PHE A 168 -19.45 -2.93 -11.93
C PHE A 168 -20.89 -2.86 -12.48
N VAL A 169 -21.52 -1.68 -12.52
CA VAL A 169 -22.89 -1.48 -13.05
C VAL A 169 -22.83 -1.21 -14.56
N CYS A 170 -23.52 -2.02 -15.37
CA CYS A 170 -23.37 -2.00 -16.84
C CYS A 170 -23.83 -0.69 -17.53
N ASP A 171 -24.79 0.06 -16.96
CA ASP A 171 -25.29 1.30 -17.57
C ASP A 171 -24.24 2.43 -17.67
N ALA A 172 -23.13 2.31 -16.92
CA ALA A 172 -22.05 3.30 -16.87
C ALA A 172 -20.70 2.79 -17.42
N ASN A 173 -20.65 1.60 -18.04
CA ASN A 173 -19.41 0.83 -18.03
C ASN A 173 -18.45 1.10 -19.21
N GLN A 174 -17.52 2.05 -19.03
CA GLN A 174 -16.36 2.24 -19.91
C GLN A 174 -15.25 1.18 -19.72
N TYR A 175 -15.34 0.32 -18.69
CA TYR A 175 -14.20 -0.50 -18.23
C TYR A 175 -14.35 -2.01 -18.50
N GLY A 176 -15.46 -2.46 -19.09
CA GLY A 176 -15.61 -3.80 -19.67
C GLY A 176 -15.64 -4.97 -18.67
N ASP A 177 -15.96 -4.72 -17.41
CA ASP A 177 -16.06 -5.76 -16.38
C ASP A 177 -17.26 -5.47 -15.47
N CYS A 178 -18.49 -5.60 -16.00
CA CYS A 178 -19.69 -5.60 -15.16
C CYS A 178 -20.06 -7.02 -14.71
N THR A 179 -20.84 -7.08 -13.65
CA THR A 179 -21.63 -8.26 -13.30
C THR A 179 -22.89 -8.25 -14.16
N GLU A 180 -23.20 -9.37 -14.81
CA GLU A 180 -24.58 -9.66 -15.22
C GLU A 180 -25.52 -9.62 -14.00
#